data_AF-A0A9D1GKU7-F1
#
_entry.id   AF-A0A9D1GKU7-F1
#
_cell.length_a   1.000
_cell.length_b   1.000
_cell.length_c   1.000
_cell.angle_alpha   90.00
_cell.angle_beta   90.00
_cell.angle_gamma   90.00
#
_symmetry.space_group_name_H-M   'P 1'
#
loop_
_entity.id
_entity.type
_entity.pdbx_description
1 polymer ?
#
loop_
_entity_poly.entity_id
_entity_poly.type
_entity_poly.pdbx_seq_one_letter_code
_entity_poly.pdbx_strand_id
1 'polypeptide(L)'
;MNTVPIHTISSGKRGRRGPAFARSFRRGPAGLNGSQLKLLAVLFMTVDHVGLTLVEQGILGGTAGSASAWWYVDLILRGIGRLAFPIFAFLLAEGAFHTRHEKEYGFRLLVFALISEIPFDLALFGSWFYLGYQNVLFTLLISYLSILGIRRNLRHPALQILSAAAGCAAAALLKTDYGAMGVLMTVLLYWFRGSALRTAAGVAAAVIDSISWAGISALAFVPIHFYNGERGRWPGKYFFYIYYPAHLLAFYVLLRLLFG
;
A
#
# COMPACT_ATOMS: atom_id res chain seq x y z
N MET A 1 46.11 -40.62 -36.17
CA MET A 1 46.10 -39.18 -35.88
C MET A 1 44.79 -38.60 -36.40
N ASN A 2 43.97 -38.12 -35.46
CA ASN A 2 42.81 -37.21 -35.57
C ASN A 2 41.72 -37.45 -36.61
N THR A 3 40.68 -38.20 -36.22
CA THR A 3 39.30 -37.98 -36.68
C THR A 3 38.54 -37.19 -35.61
N VAL A 4 38.13 -35.97 -35.96
CA VAL A 4 37.31 -35.09 -35.12
C VAL A 4 35.86 -35.61 -35.14
N PRO A 5 35.20 -35.85 -34.00
CA PRO A 5 33.77 -36.14 -34.02
C PRO A 5 32.97 -34.84 -34.17
N ILE A 6 32.20 -34.75 -35.25
CA ILE A 6 31.16 -33.74 -35.44
C ILE A 6 30.06 -34.01 -34.41
N HIS A 7 30.09 -33.27 -33.30
CA HIS A 7 28.96 -33.21 -32.38
C HIS A 7 27.81 -32.43 -33.02
N THR A 8 26.72 -33.15 -33.19
CA THR A 8 25.39 -32.71 -33.57
C THR A 8 25.01 -31.45 -32.79
N ILE A 9 24.72 -30.35 -33.51
CA ILE A 9 24.12 -29.14 -32.94
C ILE A 9 22.70 -29.51 -32.47
N SER A 10 22.59 -29.93 -31.22
CA SER A 10 21.32 -29.99 -30.51
C SER A 10 20.79 -28.57 -30.42
N SER A 11 19.75 -28.27 -31.21
CA SER A 11 18.99 -27.03 -31.13
C SER A 11 18.57 -26.78 -29.67
N GLY A 12 19.26 -25.85 -29.03
CA GLY A 12 18.92 -25.38 -27.71
C GLY A 12 17.50 -24.85 -27.76
N LYS A 13 16.60 -25.55 -27.05
CA LYS A 13 15.24 -25.08 -26.74
C LYS A 13 15.35 -23.62 -26.33
N ARG A 14 14.82 -22.72 -27.18
CA ARG A 14 14.64 -21.30 -26.83
C ARG A 14 13.96 -21.28 -25.46
N GLY A 15 14.69 -20.84 -24.44
CA GLY A 15 14.16 -20.68 -23.10
C GLY A 15 12.91 -19.82 -23.19
N ARG A 16 11.75 -20.44 -22.94
CA ARG A 16 10.49 -19.73 -22.81
C ARG A 16 10.67 -18.74 -21.66
N ARG A 17 10.95 -17.48 -21.97
CA ARG A 17 10.88 -16.39 -21.00
C ARG A 17 9.43 -16.35 -20.52
N GLY A 18 9.17 -16.89 -19.33
CA GLY A 18 7.88 -16.68 -18.67
C GLY A 18 7.60 -15.18 -18.52
N PRO A 19 6.32 -14.78 -18.38
CA PRO A 19 5.97 -13.38 -18.16
C PRO A 19 6.80 -12.80 -17.00
N ALA A 20 7.12 -11.49 -17.03
CA ALA A 20 8.02 -10.84 -16.06
C ALA A 20 7.70 -11.17 -14.58
N PHE A 21 6.43 -11.46 -14.31
CA PHE A 21 5.84 -11.96 -13.08
C PHE A 21 6.40 -13.29 -12.52
N ALA A 22 6.97 -14.17 -13.35
CA ALA A 22 7.46 -15.49 -12.96
C ALA A 22 8.87 -15.47 -12.35
N ARG A 23 9.46 -14.30 -12.12
CA ARG A 23 10.79 -14.18 -11.52
C ARG A 23 10.70 -14.38 -10.01
N SER A 24 11.63 -15.18 -9.47
CA SER A 24 11.83 -15.28 -8.02
C SER A 24 12.15 -13.90 -7.44
N PHE A 25 11.63 -13.63 -6.25
CA PHE A 25 11.95 -12.40 -5.52
C PHE A 25 13.46 -12.33 -5.30
N ARG A 26 14.10 -11.23 -5.72
CA ARG A 26 15.49 -10.97 -5.36
C ARG A 26 15.53 -10.63 -3.88
N ARG A 27 16.13 -11.51 -3.07
CA ARG A 27 16.36 -11.25 -1.64
C ARG A 27 17.17 -9.96 -1.49
N GLY A 28 16.66 -9.02 -0.69
CA GLY A 28 17.44 -7.88 -0.25
C GLY A 28 18.61 -8.31 0.65
N PRO A 29 19.55 -7.41 0.94
CA PRO A 29 20.55 -7.65 1.98
C PRO A 29 19.87 -8.00 3.32
N ALA A 30 20.53 -8.78 4.18
CA ALA A 30 20.00 -9.17 5.49
C ALA A 30 19.45 -7.94 6.24
N GLY A 31 18.17 -7.97 6.63
CA GLY A 31 17.47 -6.77 7.10
C GLY A 31 16.10 -7.06 7.69
N LEU A 32 15.06 -6.42 7.14
CA LEU A 32 13.70 -6.39 7.69
C LEU A 32 12.81 -7.51 7.12
N ASN A 33 12.06 -8.18 7.99
CA ASN A 33 10.97 -9.06 7.57
C ASN A 33 9.65 -8.28 7.37
N GLY A 34 8.64 -8.95 6.82
CA GLY A 34 7.37 -8.33 6.42
C GLY A 34 6.55 -7.82 7.60
N SER A 35 6.63 -8.47 8.76
CA SER A 35 5.99 -7.99 9.99
C SER A 35 6.65 -6.71 10.51
N GLN A 36 7.97 -6.64 10.50
CA GLN A 36 8.72 -5.43 10.90
C GLN A 36 8.43 -4.26 9.96
N LEU A 37 8.45 -4.52 8.65
CA LEU A 37 8.12 -3.51 7.64
C LEU A 37 6.67 -3.03 7.78
N LYS A 38 5.73 -3.95 8.09
CA LYS A 38 4.34 -3.59 8.37
C LYS A 38 4.20 -2.76 9.65
N LEU A 39 4.96 -3.07 10.69
CA LEU A 39 4.96 -2.28 11.92
C LEU A 39 5.44 -0.86 11.66
N LEU A 40 6.49 -0.68 10.85
CA LEU A 40 6.95 0.64 10.43
C LEU A 40 5.86 1.41 9.67
N ALA A 41 5.14 0.76 8.76
CA ALA A 41 4.01 1.37 8.06
C ALA A 41 2.89 1.80 9.02
N VAL A 42 2.59 0.98 10.03
CA VAL A 42 1.62 1.32 11.08
C VAL A 42 2.08 2.55 11.85
N LEU A 43 3.35 2.62 12.26
CA LEU A 43 3.89 3.80 12.97
C LEU A 43 3.75 5.07 12.14
N PHE A 44 4.10 5.04 10.84
CA PHE A 44 3.91 6.20 9.96
C PHE A 44 2.43 6.58 9.83
N MET A 45 1.53 5.62 9.66
CA MET A 45 0.09 5.87 9.62
C MET A 45 -0.45 6.48 10.91
N THR A 46 0.04 6.03 12.07
CA THR A 46 -0.31 6.62 13.37
C THR A 46 0.13 8.09 13.43
N VAL A 47 1.36 8.38 12.99
CA VAL A 47 1.89 9.75 12.93
C VAL A 47 1.06 10.63 11.99
N ASP A 48 0.65 10.11 10.83
CA ASP A 48 -0.25 10.81 9.90
C ASP A 48 -1.55 11.21 10.56
N HIS A 49 -2.21 10.26 11.22
CA HIS A 49 -3.51 10.50 11.84
C HIS A 49 -3.42 11.38 13.08
N VAL A 50 -2.29 11.40 13.81
CA VAL A 50 -2.06 12.40 14.86
C VAL A 50 -2.05 13.81 14.26
N GLY A 51 -1.32 14.01 13.15
CA GLY A 51 -1.32 15.28 12.42
C GLY A 51 -2.72 15.66 11.96
N LEU A 52 -3.35 14.77 11.19
CA LEU A 52 -4.68 15.00 10.61
C LEU A 52 -5.77 15.25 11.67
N THR A 53 -5.81 14.47 12.74
CA THR A 53 -6.92 14.57 13.72
C THR A 53 -6.63 15.61 14.80
N LEU A 54 -5.52 15.51 15.53
CA LEU A 54 -5.27 16.38 16.67
C LEU A 54 -4.77 17.76 16.25
N VAL A 55 -3.94 17.82 15.20
CA VAL A 55 -3.35 19.09 14.74
C VAL A 55 -4.29 19.80 13.76
N GLU A 56 -4.68 19.19 12.63
CA GLU A 56 -5.55 19.86 11.66
C GLU A 56 -6.96 20.10 12.22
N GLN A 57 -7.68 19.06 12.68
CA GLN A 57 -9.06 19.22 13.15
C GLN A 57 -9.16 19.90 14.52
N GLY A 58 -8.22 19.62 15.44
CA GLY A 58 -8.21 20.18 16.79
C GLY A 58 -7.57 21.56 16.85
N ILE A 59 -6.23 21.60 16.87
CA ILE A 59 -5.45 22.82 17.15
C ILE A 59 -5.65 23.89 16.07
N LEU A 60 -5.55 23.51 14.79
CA LEU A 60 -5.66 24.45 13.67
C LEU A 60 -7.13 24.77 13.33
N GLY A 61 -8.04 23.82 13.52
CA GLY A 61 -9.48 23.98 13.26
C GLY A 61 -10.28 24.72 14.35
N GLY A 62 -9.82 24.71 15.61
CA GLY A 62 -10.61 25.08 16.79
C GLY A 62 -10.49 26.52 17.33
N THR A 63 -9.90 27.47 16.59
CA THR A 63 -9.71 28.89 17.04
C THR A 63 -8.93 29.07 18.36
N ALA A 64 -7.59 29.07 18.31
CA ALA A 64 -6.75 29.81 19.27
C ALA A 64 -5.35 30.04 18.69
N GLY A 65 -4.86 31.28 18.79
CA GLY A 65 -3.67 31.75 18.09
C GLY A 65 -2.38 30.98 18.41
N SER A 66 -1.82 30.36 17.37
CA SER A 66 -0.37 30.15 17.15
C SER A 66 -0.18 29.49 15.77
N ALA A 67 -0.76 30.10 14.74
CA ALA A 67 -0.87 29.52 13.39
C ALA A 67 0.47 29.24 12.69
N SER A 68 1.61 29.74 13.20
CA SER A 68 2.91 29.54 12.54
C SER A 68 3.59 28.23 12.92
N ALA A 69 3.72 27.89 14.21
CA ALA A 69 4.51 26.72 14.63
C ALA A 69 3.79 25.39 14.38
N TRP A 70 2.48 25.32 14.69
CA TRP A 70 1.68 24.11 14.52
C TRP A 70 1.50 23.71 13.07
N TRP A 71 1.53 24.67 12.14
CA TRP A 71 1.58 24.38 10.71
C TRP A 71 2.83 23.58 10.32
N TYR A 72 4.02 23.97 10.83
CA TYR A 72 5.25 23.20 10.56
C TYR A 72 5.21 21.81 11.19
N VAL A 73 4.62 21.70 12.39
CA VAL A 73 4.42 20.40 13.05
C VAL A 73 3.52 19.52 12.19
N ASP A 74 2.37 20.03 11.75
CA ASP A 74 1.46 19.31 10.86
C ASP A 74 2.17 18.85 9.58
N LEU A 75 2.88 19.76 8.90
CA LEU A 75 3.64 19.45 7.69
C LEU A 75 4.63 18.30 7.90
N ILE A 76 5.33 18.26 9.05
CA ILE A 76 6.27 17.19 9.38
C ILE A 76 5.52 15.87 9.65
N LEU A 77 4.47 15.90 10.48
CA LEU A 77 3.70 14.71 10.84
C LEU A 77 3.06 14.07 9.61
N ARG A 78 2.36 14.88 8.80
CA ARG A 78 1.72 14.46 7.55
C ARG A 78 2.75 13.99 6.54
N GLY A 79 3.88 14.67 6.42
CA GLY A 79 4.99 14.28 5.55
C GLY A 79 5.55 12.89 5.90
N ILE A 80 5.81 12.63 7.17
CA ILE A 80 6.22 11.29 7.66
C ILE A 80 5.11 10.26 7.40
N GLY A 81 3.87 10.66 7.60
CA GLY A 81 2.68 9.87 7.33
C GLY A 81 2.59 9.28 5.93
N ARG A 82 3.00 10.05 4.91
CA ARG A 82 2.95 9.62 3.51
C ARG A 82 3.80 8.39 3.18
N LEU A 83 4.78 8.05 4.03
CA LEU A 83 5.59 6.84 3.85
C LEU A 83 4.80 5.56 4.14
N ALA A 84 3.67 5.62 4.84
CA ALA A 84 2.90 4.44 5.25
C ALA A 84 2.35 3.65 4.04
N PHE A 85 1.68 4.35 3.12
CA PHE A 85 0.94 3.69 2.05
C PHE A 85 1.80 2.95 1.03
N PRO A 86 2.93 3.48 0.51
CA PRO A 86 3.79 2.70 -0.38
C PRO A 86 4.28 1.40 0.27
N ILE A 87 4.51 1.38 1.59
CA ILE A 87 4.86 0.17 2.33
C ILE A 87 3.67 -0.81 2.37
N PHE A 88 2.46 -0.34 2.67
CA PHE A 88 1.27 -1.18 2.62
C PHE A 88 0.98 -1.73 1.22
N ALA A 89 1.10 -0.90 0.18
CA ALA A 89 0.94 -1.29 -1.22
C ALA A 89 1.96 -2.37 -1.62
N PHE A 90 3.23 -2.20 -1.23
CA PHE A 90 4.27 -3.21 -1.44
C PHE A 90 3.97 -4.53 -0.74
N LEU A 91 3.59 -4.49 0.54
CA LEU A 91 3.25 -5.67 1.33
C LEU A 91 1.98 -6.36 0.82
N LEU A 92 1.00 -5.61 0.32
CA LEU A 92 -0.21 -6.13 -0.32
C LEU A 92 0.16 -6.87 -1.61
N ALA A 93 0.98 -6.25 -2.47
CA ALA A 93 1.48 -6.87 -3.69
C ALA A 93 2.24 -8.16 -3.37
N GLU A 94 3.19 -8.16 -2.42
CA GLU A 94 3.89 -9.38 -1.99
C GLU A 94 2.94 -10.43 -1.39
N GLY A 95 2.00 -10.00 -0.55
CA GLY A 95 1.04 -10.89 0.10
C GLY A 95 0.13 -11.59 -0.91
N ALA A 96 -0.28 -10.90 -1.98
CA ALA A 96 -1.14 -11.43 -3.02
C ALA A 96 -0.49 -12.58 -3.81
N PHE A 97 0.83 -12.62 -3.94
CA PHE A 97 1.57 -13.74 -4.55
C PHE A 97 1.58 -14.98 -3.67
N HIS A 98 1.71 -14.83 -2.36
CA HIS A 98 1.90 -15.94 -1.43
C HIS A 98 0.57 -16.48 -0.87
N THR A 99 -0.53 -15.75 -1.06
CA THR A 99 -1.85 -16.12 -0.54
C THR A 99 -2.47 -17.25 -1.34
N ARG A 100 -2.74 -18.37 -0.64
CA ARG A 100 -3.50 -19.51 -1.19
C ARG A 100 -5.03 -19.32 -1.06
N HIS A 101 -5.48 -18.67 0.01
CA HIS A 101 -6.90 -18.42 0.31
C HIS A 101 -7.31 -17.01 -0.12
N GLU A 102 -7.42 -16.80 -1.42
CA GLU A 102 -7.61 -15.48 -2.01
C GLU A 102 -8.92 -14.80 -1.57
N LYS A 103 -10.01 -15.57 -1.61
CA LYS A 103 -11.35 -15.07 -1.23
C LYS A 103 -11.39 -14.60 0.22
N GLU A 104 -10.80 -15.38 1.13
CA GLU A 104 -10.76 -15.02 2.54
C GLU A 104 -9.91 -13.77 2.80
N TYR A 105 -8.84 -13.58 2.04
CA TYR A 105 -8.01 -12.38 2.16
C TYR A 105 -8.76 -11.13 1.72
N GLY A 106 -9.42 -11.18 0.55
CA GLY A 106 -10.28 -10.09 0.08
C GLY A 106 -11.46 -9.82 1.01
N PHE A 107 -12.12 -10.88 1.52
CA PHE A 107 -13.23 -10.74 2.45
C PHE A 107 -12.82 -10.08 3.76
N ARG A 108 -11.65 -10.44 4.32
CA ARG A 108 -11.12 -9.74 5.51
C ARG A 108 -10.91 -8.25 5.24
N LEU A 109 -10.33 -7.90 4.10
CA LEU A 109 -10.17 -6.48 3.72
C LEU A 109 -11.52 -5.77 3.64
N LEU A 110 -12.52 -6.39 3.01
CA LEU A 110 -13.87 -5.82 2.92
C LEU A 110 -14.52 -5.61 4.30
N VAL A 111 -14.49 -6.63 5.16
CA VAL A 111 -15.08 -6.53 6.51
C VAL A 111 -14.43 -5.41 7.31
N PHE A 112 -13.10 -5.34 7.30
CA PHE A 112 -12.42 -4.28 8.05
C PHE A 112 -12.54 -2.91 7.38
N ALA A 113 -12.66 -2.81 6.06
CA ALA A 113 -12.97 -1.56 5.39
C ALA A 113 -14.32 -1.02 5.86
N LEU A 114 -15.36 -1.85 5.89
CA LEU A 114 -16.70 -1.46 6.35
C LEU A 114 -16.73 -1.08 7.84
N ILE A 115 -16.07 -1.88 8.70
CA ILE A 115 -15.97 -1.56 10.14
C ILE A 115 -15.25 -0.22 10.36
N SER A 116 -14.26 0.08 9.54
CA SER A 116 -13.41 1.27 9.73
C SER A 116 -14.00 2.55 9.18
N GLU A 117 -15.05 2.51 8.36
CA GLU A 117 -15.74 3.72 7.88
C GLU A 117 -16.26 4.56 9.05
N ILE A 118 -16.89 3.94 10.05
CA ILE A 118 -17.46 4.70 11.18
C ILE A 118 -16.36 5.45 11.96
N PRO A 119 -15.27 4.81 12.44
CA PRO A 119 -14.17 5.54 13.07
C PRO A 119 -13.49 6.56 12.16
N PHE A 120 -13.35 6.25 10.87
CA PHE A 120 -12.71 7.13 9.90
C PHE A 120 -13.52 8.42 9.70
N ASP A 121 -14.83 8.30 9.47
CA ASP A 121 -15.73 9.43 9.27
C ASP A 121 -15.83 10.32 10.51
N LEU A 122 -15.85 9.69 11.69
CA LEU A 122 -15.85 10.41 12.97
C LEU A 122 -14.54 11.19 13.15
N ALA A 123 -13.40 10.54 12.94
CA ALA A 123 -12.09 11.13 13.17
C ALA A 123 -11.76 12.27 12.20
N LEU A 124 -12.15 12.15 10.93
CA LEU A 124 -11.76 13.10 9.87
C LEU A 124 -12.82 14.17 9.60
N PHE A 125 -14.10 13.82 9.70
CA PHE A 125 -15.21 14.71 9.31
C PHE A 125 -16.16 15.03 10.47
N GLY A 126 -15.95 14.44 11.65
CA GLY A 126 -16.83 14.65 12.81
C GLY A 126 -18.25 14.12 12.59
N SER A 127 -18.46 13.22 11.62
CA SER A 127 -19.77 12.71 11.24
C SER A 127 -19.81 11.19 11.32
N TRP A 128 -20.99 10.60 11.53
CA TRP A 128 -21.13 9.15 11.60
C TRP A 128 -21.04 8.46 10.23
N PHE A 129 -21.39 9.18 9.17
CA PHE A 129 -21.45 8.67 7.80
C PHE A 129 -21.11 9.78 6.80
N TYR A 130 -19.99 9.65 6.12
CA TYR A 130 -19.53 10.56 5.08
C TYR A 130 -19.21 9.81 3.78
N LEU A 131 -20.22 9.69 2.91
CA LEU A 131 -20.10 8.98 1.63
C LEU A 131 -19.21 9.70 0.59
N GLY A 132 -18.70 10.88 0.93
CA GLY A 132 -17.90 11.71 0.01
C GLY A 132 -16.43 11.29 -0.09
N TYR A 133 -15.92 10.49 0.84
CA TYR A 133 -14.52 10.05 0.90
C TYR A 133 -14.44 8.75 1.68
N GLN A 134 -13.62 7.79 1.23
CA GLN A 134 -13.63 6.42 1.77
C GLN A 134 -12.25 6.01 2.24
N ASN A 135 -12.17 5.17 3.27
CA ASN A 135 -10.92 4.86 3.94
C ASN A 135 -9.92 4.05 3.09
N VAL A 136 -8.65 4.03 3.50
CA VAL A 136 -7.53 3.38 2.78
C VAL A 136 -7.73 1.88 2.55
N LEU A 137 -8.49 1.18 3.40
CA LEU A 137 -8.74 -0.25 3.22
C LEU A 137 -9.59 -0.52 1.98
N PHE A 138 -10.45 0.41 1.55
CA PHE A 138 -11.12 0.31 0.26
C PHE A 138 -10.14 0.41 -0.90
N THR A 139 -9.17 1.33 -0.87
CA THR A 139 -8.11 1.38 -1.89
C THR A 139 -7.33 0.07 -1.94
N LEU A 140 -6.96 -0.49 -0.78
CA LEU A 140 -6.24 -1.76 -0.70
C LEU A 140 -7.10 -2.95 -1.18
N LEU A 141 -8.39 -2.97 -0.87
CA LEU A 141 -9.33 -3.97 -1.35
C LEU A 141 -9.42 -3.93 -2.88
N ILE A 142 -9.64 -2.76 -3.47
CA ILE A 142 -9.73 -2.58 -4.91
C ILE A 142 -8.41 -2.99 -5.57
N SER A 143 -7.27 -2.56 -5.02
CA SER A 143 -5.94 -2.98 -5.48
C SER A 143 -5.77 -4.50 -5.48
N TYR A 144 -6.22 -5.16 -4.41
CA TYR A 144 -6.18 -6.61 -4.29
C TYR A 144 -7.07 -7.30 -5.34
N LEU A 145 -8.28 -6.79 -5.57
CA LEU A 145 -9.19 -7.32 -6.58
C LEU A 145 -8.64 -7.12 -8.01
N SER A 146 -7.99 -5.99 -8.30
CA SER A 146 -7.28 -5.76 -9.57
C SER A 146 -6.18 -6.79 -9.78
N ILE A 147 -5.36 -7.03 -8.76
CA ILE A 147 -4.32 -8.07 -8.79
C ILE A 147 -4.95 -9.45 -9.05
N LEU A 148 -6.07 -9.75 -8.40
CA LEU A 148 -6.76 -11.02 -8.59
C LEU A 148 -7.31 -11.19 -10.01
N GLY A 149 -7.84 -10.12 -10.61
CA GLY A 149 -8.23 -10.08 -12.02
C GLY A 149 -7.03 -10.34 -12.95
N ILE A 150 -5.89 -9.72 -12.66
CA ILE A 150 -4.63 -9.94 -13.38
C ILE A 150 -4.19 -11.41 -13.26
N ARG A 151 -4.27 -12.01 -12.07
CA ARG A 151 -3.88 -13.41 -11.80
C ARG A 151 -4.71 -14.43 -12.59
N ARG A 152 -5.99 -14.16 -12.79
CA ARG A 152 -6.87 -15.05 -13.57
C ARG A 152 -6.60 -14.99 -15.06
N ASN A 153 -5.95 -13.93 -15.53
CA ASN A 153 -5.80 -13.60 -16.95
C ASN A 153 -4.33 -13.50 -17.39
N LEU A 154 -3.43 -14.32 -16.82
CA LEU A 154 -1.98 -14.26 -17.10
C LEU A 154 -1.61 -14.44 -18.59
N ARG A 155 -2.47 -15.09 -19.38
CA ARG A 155 -2.26 -15.29 -20.83
C ARG A 155 -2.83 -14.17 -21.70
N HIS A 156 -3.59 -13.24 -21.13
CA HIS A 156 -4.33 -12.21 -21.86
C HIS A 156 -3.96 -10.80 -21.35
N PRO A 157 -2.92 -10.15 -21.91
CA PRO A 157 -2.46 -8.84 -21.47
C PRO A 157 -3.55 -7.77 -21.45
N ALA A 158 -4.44 -7.76 -22.45
CA ALA A 158 -5.57 -6.84 -22.50
C ALA A 158 -6.49 -6.95 -21.28
N LEU A 159 -6.78 -8.17 -20.81
CA LEU A 159 -7.61 -8.39 -19.63
C LEU A 159 -6.90 -8.01 -18.32
N GLN A 160 -5.56 -8.10 -18.28
CA GLN A 160 -4.78 -7.61 -17.14
C GLN A 160 -4.81 -6.08 -17.06
N ILE A 161 -4.62 -5.41 -18.20
CA ILE A 161 -4.73 -3.94 -18.30
C ILE A 161 -6.15 -3.51 -17.95
N LEU A 162 -7.17 -4.20 -18.47
CA LEU A 162 -8.57 -3.92 -18.14
C LEU A 162 -8.85 -4.10 -16.64
N SER A 163 -8.30 -5.13 -16.00
CA SER A 163 -8.44 -5.34 -14.56
C SER A 163 -7.82 -4.20 -13.76
N ALA A 164 -6.64 -3.73 -14.15
CA ALA A 164 -5.98 -2.59 -13.52
C ALA A 164 -6.77 -1.28 -13.74
N ALA A 165 -7.19 -1.02 -14.98
CA ALA A 165 -7.96 0.17 -15.34
C ALA A 165 -9.32 0.21 -14.63
N ALA A 166 -10.03 -0.91 -14.56
CA ALA A 166 -11.28 -1.03 -13.83
C ALA A 166 -11.09 -0.75 -12.32
N GLY A 167 -10.00 -1.23 -11.73
CA GLY A 167 -9.64 -0.91 -10.35
C GLY A 167 -9.36 0.58 -10.14
N CYS A 168 -8.58 1.19 -11.02
CA CYS A 168 -8.30 2.63 -10.96
C CYS A 168 -9.60 3.45 -11.08
N ALA A 169 -10.47 3.10 -12.02
CA ALA A 169 -11.77 3.74 -12.21
C ALA A 169 -12.66 3.56 -10.96
N ALA A 170 -12.74 2.35 -10.41
CA ALA A 170 -13.51 2.09 -9.20
C ALA A 170 -12.99 2.90 -8.00
N ALA A 171 -11.68 2.96 -7.78
CA ALA A 171 -11.09 3.72 -6.68
C ALA A 171 -11.29 5.24 -6.83
N ALA A 172 -11.30 5.75 -8.06
CA ALA A 172 -11.60 7.15 -8.34
C ALA A 172 -13.10 7.47 -8.14
N LEU A 173 -13.99 6.62 -8.66
CA LEU A 173 -15.45 6.79 -8.53
C LEU A 173 -15.92 6.70 -7.08
N LEU A 174 -15.33 5.78 -6.31
CA LEU A 174 -15.61 5.59 -4.89
C LEU A 174 -14.86 6.60 -4.00
N LYS A 175 -14.02 7.47 -4.56
CA LYS A 175 -13.26 8.50 -3.83
C LYS A 175 -12.50 7.95 -2.63
N THR A 176 -11.81 6.82 -2.84
CA THR A 176 -11.02 6.18 -1.79
C THR A 176 -9.74 6.98 -1.50
N ASP A 177 -9.20 6.85 -0.29
CA ASP A 177 -8.10 7.67 0.26
C ASP A 177 -6.90 7.89 -0.67
N TYR A 178 -6.41 6.83 -1.33
CA TYR A 178 -5.31 6.92 -2.31
C TYR A 178 -5.77 6.80 -3.77
N GLY A 179 -7.08 6.69 -4.00
CA GLY A 179 -7.71 6.70 -5.31
C GLY A 179 -7.08 5.78 -6.36
N ALA A 180 -7.11 6.23 -7.62
CA ALA A 180 -6.54 5.51 -8.75
C ALA A 180 -5.02 5.32 -8.64
N MET A 181 -4.30 6.30 -8.09
CA MET A 181 -2.84 6.23 -7.95
C MET A 181 -2.40 5.14 -6.99
N GLY A 182 -3.14 4.93 -5.89
CA GLY A 182 -2.86 3.86 -4.97
C GLY A 182 -3.04 2.47 -5.57
N VAL A 183 -4.08 2.30 -6.39
CA VAL A 183 -4.30 1.07 -7.16
C VAL A 183 -3.18 0.86 -8.17
N LEU A 184 -2.85 1.89 -8.95
CA LEU A 184 -1.81 1.82 -9.97
C LEU A 184 -0.45 1.47 -9.35
N MET A 185 -0.05 2.12 -8.26
CA MET A 185 1.20 1.83 -7.56
C MET A 185 1.26 0.36 -7.12
N THR A 186 0.21 -0.14 -6.48
CA THR A 186 0.15 -1.53 -6.01
C THR A 186 0.26 -2.52 -7.19
N VAL A 187 -0.43 -2.24 -8.30
CA VAL A 187 -0.39 -3.06 -9.52
C VAL A 187 1.00 -3.04 -10.17
N LEU A 188 1.67 -1.88 -10.24
CA LEU A 188 3.04 -1.78 -10.76
C LEU A 188 4.03 -2.58 -9.90
N LEU A 189 3.93 -2.47 -8.58
CA LEU A 189 4.73 -3.24 -7.63
C LEU A 189 4.51 -4.74 -7.77
N TYR A 190 3.31 -5.15 -8.16
CA TYR A 190 2.95 -6.53 -8.43
C TYR A 190 3.48 -7.04 -9.78
N TRP A 191 3.26 -6.31 -10.88
CA TRP A 191 3.72 -6.70 -12.22
C TRP A 191 5.24 -6.80 -12.34
N PHE A 192 5.96 -5.85 -11.75
CA PHE A 192 7.42 -5.81 -11.83
C PHE A 192 8.13 -6.62 -10.75
N ARG A 193 7.41 -7.45 -9.98
CA ARG A 193 8.03 -8.30 -8.96
C ARG A 193 9.20 -9.12 -9.53
N GLY A 194 10.32 -9.14 -8.81
CA GLY A 194 11.55 -9.83 -9.24
C GLY A 194 12.34 -9.11 -10.36
N SER A 195 11.90 -7.92 -10.77
CA SER A 195 12.62 -7.04 -11.70
C SER A 195 13.26 -5.85 -10.98
N ALA A 196 14.38 -5.35 -11.50
CA ALA A 196 14.95 -4.06 -11.06
C ALA A 196 13.98 -2.89 -11.29
N LEU A 197 13.07 -3.02 -12.25
CA LEU A 197 12.05 -2.02 -12.55
C LEU A 197 11.01 -1.85 -11.42
N ARG A 198 10.91 -2.80 -10.48
CA ARG A 198 9.93 -2.73 -9.40
C ARG A 198 10.11 -1.49 -8.54
N THR A 199 11.32 -1.27 -8.07
CA THR A 199 11.66 -0.14 -7.21
C THR A 199 11.50 1.16 -8.00
N ALA A 200 11.97 1.21 -9.24
CA ALA A 200 11.82 2.39 -10.09
C ALA A 200 10.35 2.77 -10.34
N ALA A 201 9.50 1.81 -10.72
CA ALA A 201 8.08 2.04 -10.95
C ALA A 201 7.34 2.43 -9.66
N GLY A 202 7.68 1.79 -8.54
CA GLY A 202 7.12 2.13 -7.24
C GLY A 202 7.51 3.53 -6.77
N VAL A 203 8.79 3.91 -6.88
CA VAL A 203 9.29 5.25 -6.56
C VAL A 203 8.61 6.29 -7.44
N ALA A 204 8.53 6.07 -8.76
CA ALA A 204 7.86 7.00 -9.67
C ALA A 204 6.38 7.19 -9.29
N ALA A 205 5.66 6.10 -9.01
CA ALA A 205 4.26 6.18 -8.58
C ALA A 205 4.11 6.92 -7.25
N ALA A 206 4.99 6.67 -6.27
CA ALA A 206 4.99 7.36 -4.99
C ALA A 206 5.31 8.86 -5.09
N VAL A 207 6.23 9.25 -5.98
CA VAL A 207 6.52 10.67 -6.25
C VAL A 207 5.30 11.37 -6.84
N ILE A 208 4.63 10.74 -7.81
CA ILE A 208 3.44 11.30 -8.46
C ILE A 208 2.29 11.43 -7.47
N ASP A 209 2.05 10.38 -6.68
CA ASP A 209 0.97 10.34 -5.66
C ASP A 209 1.13 11.45 -4.61
N SER A 210 2.36 11.74 -4.19
CA SER A 210 2.64 12.78 -3.19
C SER A 210 3.38 13.98 -3.77
N ILE A 211 3.06 14.39 -5.00
CA ILE A 211 3.74 15.51 -5.67
C ILE A 211 3.56 16.84 -4.90
N SER A 212 2.39 17.05 -4.30
CA SER A 212 2.10 18.19 -3.41
C SER A 212 2.95 18.19 -2.14
N TRP A 213 3.53 17.04 -1.79
CA TRP A 213 4.43 16.83 -0.66
C TRP A 213 5.89 16.62 -1.14
N ALA A 214 6.26 17.23 -2.27
CA ALA A 214 7.59 17.13 -2.89
C ALA A 214 8.06 15.68 -3.14
N GLY A 215 7.14 14.73 -3.31
CA GLY A 215 7.45 13.33 -3.56
C GLY A 215 7.97 12.56 -2.35
N ILE A 216 7.74 13.05 -1.12
CA ILE A 216 8.29 12.47 0.12
C ILE A 216 7.97 10.97 0.31
N SER A 217 6.85 10.49 -0.23
CA SER A 217 6.46 9.07 -0.18
C SER A 217 7.49 8.13 -0.79
N ALA A 218 8.34 8.63 -1.71
CA ALA A 218 9.42 7.84 -2.29
C ALA A 218 10.42 7.34 -1.23
N LEU A 219 10.56 8.02 -0.10
CA LEU A 219 11.44 7.61 1.00
C LEU A 219 11.01 6.27 1.62
N ALA A 220 9.76 5.87 1.47
CA ALA A 220 9.27 4.54 1.86
C ALA A 220 10.03 3.40 1.16
N PHE A 221 10.66 3.65 0.01
CA PHE A 221 11.44 2.64 -0.71
C PHE A 221 12.78 2.33 -0.05
N VAL A 222 13.26 3.16 0.88
CA VAL A 222 14.45 2.89 1.70
C VAL A 222 14.22 1.66 2.59
N PRO A 223 13.23 1.61 3.50
CA PRO A 223 12.97 0.41 4.28
C PRO A 223 12.47 -0.78 3.43
N ILE A 224 11.76 -0.55 2.32
CA ILE A 224 11.38 -1.61 1.38
C ILE A 224 12.61 -2.27 0.75
N HIS A 225 13.68 -1.51 0.48
CA HIS A 225 14.92 -2.06 -0.08
C HIS A 225 15.57 -3.10 0.85
N PHE A 226 15.45 -2.91 2.17
CA PHE A 226 15.95 -3.84 3.18
C PHE A 226 15.02 -5.02 3.47
N TYR A 227 13.93 -5.17 2.71
CA TYR A 227 13.02 -6.31 2.88
C TYR A 227 13.67 -7.63 2.45
N ASN A 228 13.76 -8.57 3.39
CA ASN A 228 14.46 -9.84 3.21
C ASN A 228 13.64 -10.92 2.46
N GLY A 229 12.38 -10.65 2.15
CA GLY A 229 11.49 -11.59 1.45
C GLY A 229 10.68 -12.52 2.37
N GLU A 230 10.93 -12.49 3.68
CA GLU A 230 10.22 -13.31 4.64
C GLU A 230 9.00 -12.58 5.22
N ARG A 231 7.91 -13.29 5.42
CA ARG A 231 6.69 -12.72 6.03
C ARG A 231 6.93 -12.21 7.46
N GLY A 232 7.85 -12.82 8.20
CA GLY A 232 8.01 -12.62 9.64
C GLY A 232 6.91 -13.32 10.47
N ARG A 233 7.18 -13.54 11.76
CA ARG A 233 6.19 -14.04 12.74
C ARG A 233 5.68 -12.86 13.55
N TRP A 234 4.36 -12.76 13.74
CA TRP A 234 3.73 -11.77 14.61
C TRP A 234 2.58 -12.43 15.37
N PRO A 235 2.43 -12.18 16.69
CA PRO A 235 1.31 -12.72 17.46
C PRO A 235 0.01 -12.02 17.04
N GLY A 236 -0.97 -12.80 16.55
CA GLY A 236 -2.31 -12.31 16.24
C GLY A 236 -2.53 -11.94 14.76
N LYS A 237 -3.30 -12.77 14.05
CA LYS A 237 -3.62 -12.58 12.61
C LYS A 237 -4.43 -11.30 12.34
N TYR A 238 -5.16 -10.83 13.34
CA TYR A 238 -6.09 -9.71 13.24
C TYR A 238 -5.55 -8.39 13.82
N PHE A 239 -4.38 -8.40 14.48
CA PHE A 239 -3.86 -7.23 15.18
C PHE A 239 -3.87 -5.97 14.30
N PHE A 240 -3.25 -6.04 13.13
CA PHE A 240 -3.16 -4.92 12.19
C PHE A 240 -4.51 -4.45 11.66
N TYR A 241 -5.46 -5.37 11.54
CA TYR A 241 -6.80 -5.05 11.06
C TYR A 241 -7.66 -4.37 12.12
N ILE A 242 -7.51 -4.77 13.39
CA ILE A 242 -8.20 -4.16 14.53
C ILE A 242 -7.55 -2.82 14.90
N TYR A 243 -6.22 -2.73 14.79
CA TYR A 243 -5.48 -1.51 15.06
C TYR A 243 -6.04 -0.32 14.29
N TYR A 244 -6.32 -0.49 12.99
CA TYR A 244 -6.78 0.59 12.11
C TYR A 244 -8.05 1.32 12.60
N PRO A 245 -9.21 0.67 12.75
CA PRO A 245 -10.39 1.33 13.31
C PRO A 245 -10.20 1.75 14.78
N ALA A 246 -9.45 0.99 15.58
CA ALA A 246 -9.29 1.27 17.01
C ALA A 246 -8.51 2.57 17.28
N HIS A 247 -7.40 2.80 16.57
CA HIS A 247 -6.60 4.01 16.79
C HIS A 247 -7.28 5.27 16.24
N LEU A 248 -8.04 5.16 15.13
CA LEU A 248 -8.88 6.26 14.64
C LEU A 248 -9.94 6.65 15.67
N LEU A 249 -10.65 5.67 16.24
CA LEU A 249 -11.62 5.92 17.29
C LEU A 249 -10.96 6.52 18.55
N ALA A 250 -9.79 6.01 18.94
CA ALA A 250 -9.04 6.56 20.07
C ALA A 250 -8.65 8.02 19.85
N PHE A 251 -8.20 8.38 18.65
CA PHE A 251 -7.88 9.78 18.31
C PHE A 251 -9.12 10.66 18.23
N TYR A 252 -10.24 10.16 17.70
CA TYR A 252 -11.51 10.88 17.76
C TYR A 252 -11.94 11.18 19.20
N VAL A 253 -11.91 10.19 20.09
CA VAL A 253 -12.24 10.39 21.51
C VAL A 253 -11.30 11.41 22.15
N LEU A 254 -10.00 11.29 21.91
CA LEU A 254 -9.02 12.25 22.42
C LEU A 254 -9.26 13.67 21.90
N LEU A 255 -9.55 13.82 20.61
CA LEU A 255 -9.90 15.10 19.99
C LEU A 255 -11.11 15.74 20.70
N ARG A 256 -12.16 14.95 20.94
CA ARG A 256 -13.38 15.43 21.64
C ARG A 256 -13.14 15.76 23.11
N LEU A 257 -12.21 15.07 23.78
CA LEU A 257 -11.85 15.38 25.17
C LEU A 257 -11.01 16.65 25.30
N LEU A 258 -10.17 16.95 24.30
CA LEU A 258 -9.24 18.09 24.36
C LEU A 258 -9.83 19.38 23.78
N PHE A 259 -10.66 19.29 22.74
CA PHE A 259 -11.14 20.43 21.95
C PHE A 259 -12.67 20.46 21.78
N GLY A 260 -13.38 19.46 22.29
CA GLY A 260 -14.83 19.29 22.15
C GLY A 260 -15.62 19.63 23.40
#